data_AF-A0AAU1KNY5-F1
#
_entry.id   AF-A0AAU1KNY5-F1
#
_cell.length_a   1.000
_cell.length_b   1.000
_cell.length_c   1.000
_cell.angle_alpha   90.00
_cell.angle_beta   90.00
_cell.angle_gamma   90.00
#
_symmetry.space_group_name_H-M   'P 1'
#
loop_
_entity.id
_entity.type
_entity.pdbx_description
1 polymer ?
#
loop_
_entity_poly.entity_id
_entity_poly.type
_entity_poly.pdbx_seq_one_letter_code
_entity_poly.pdbx_strand_id
1 'polypeptide(L)'
;MTAPVFVVEEVPAGPEFVLEGPEGRHAVSVKRLGPGEDVVLTDGRGRWVEGVVKAAEGKDRLVVMDLESVLEEPEPDVRITVVQALPKGDRGEVAVETMTETGVDAIVPWQASRCITQWRGDRGAKSLAKWRSTARESGKQSRRVRFPEVAGVMSTKQVAALLAQADLAVVLHEDRDTPSEALATAPLPEKGSVVLVVGPEGGVSPEELAAFASAGAAPYRLGRSVLRTSTAGTAAAAVLLARTGRWS
;
A
#
# COMPACT_ATOMS: atom_id res chain seq x y z
N MET A 1 14.02 -16.46 -12.41
CA MET A 1 13.80 -15.25 -11.56
C MET A 1 12.68 -14.45 -12.21
N THR A 2 11.75 -13.88 -11.45
CA THR A 2 10.67 -13.04 -12.01
C THR A 2 11.25 -11.74 -12.57
N ALA A 3 10.81 -11.34 -13.77
CA ALA A 3 11.28 -10.15 -14.46
C ALA A 3 11.19 -8.86 -13.61
N PRO A 4 12.15 -7.93 -13.71
CA PRO A 4 12.07 -6.63 -13.05
C PRO A 4 10.92 -5.77 -13.57
N VAL A 5 10.24 -5.11 -12.64
CA VAL A 5 9.15 -4.17 -12.90
C VAL A 5 9.68 -2.74 -12.94
N PHE A 6 9.32 -2.01 -14.00
CA PHE A 6 9.57 -0.58 -14.18
C PHE A 6 8.26 0.16 -14.40
N VAL A 7 8.18 1.39 -13.89
CA VAL A 7 6.93 2.16 -13.87
C VAL A 7 6.95 3.20 -14.98
N VAL A 8 5.97 3.13 -15.87
CA VAL A 8 5.76 4.08 -16.98
C VAL A 8 4.49 4.90 -16.73
N GLU A 9 4.38 6.09 -17.33
CA GLU A 9 3.16 6.91 -17.19
C GLU A 9 1.98 6.30 -17.95
N GLU A 10 2.26 5.73 -19.12
CA GLU A 10 1.32 5.01 -19.97
C GLU A 10 1.98 3.70 -20.43
N VAL A 11 1.24 2.59 -20.31
CA VAL A 11 1.73 1.28 -20.75
C VAL A 11 1.87 1.32 -22.27
N PRO A 12 3.06 1.07 -22.82
CA PRO A 12 3.29 1.22 -24.25
C PRO A 12 2.53 0.15 -25.04
N ALA A 13 2.11 0.55 -26.25
CA ALA A 13 1.56 -0.34 -27.26
C ALA A 13 2.42 -0.28 -28.53
N GLY A 14 2.56 -1.41 -29.22
CA GLY A 14 3.40 -1.54 -30.41
C GLY A 14 4.63 -2.43 -30.18
N PRO A 15 5.51 -2.59 -31.17
CA PRO A 15 6.56 -3.62 -31.13
C PRO A 15 7.78 -3.25 -30.28
N GLU A 16 7.97 -1.97 -29.93
CA GLU A 16 9.16 -1.47 -29.24
C GLU A 16 8.83 -0.24 -28.39
N PHE A 17 9.50 -0.10 -27.24
CA PHE A 17 9.43 1.05 -26.36
C PHE A 17 10.82 1.40 -25.81
N VAL A 18 11.03 2.69 -25.56
CA VAL A 18 12.28 3.19 -24.98
C VAL A 18 11.99 3.73 -23.59
N LEU A 19 12.53 3.05 -22.57
CA LEU A 19 12.46 3.48 -21.19
C LEU A 19 13.63 4.43 -20.90
N GLU A 20 13.29 5.69 -20.62
CA GLU A 20 14.25 6.77 -20.37
C GLU A 20 14.10 7.37 -18.95
N GLY A 21 14.90 8.38 -18.65
CA GLY A 21 14.81 9.12 -17.40
C GLY A 21 15.20 8.32 -16.16
N PRO A 22 14.59 8.57 -14.99
CA PRO A 22 14.95 7.88 -13.74
C PRO A 22 14.81 6.35 -13.82
N GLU A 23 13.77 5.85 -14.48
CA GLU A 23 13.52 4.40 -14.62
C GLU A 23 14.51 3.76 -15.60
N GLY A 24 14.81 4.41 -16.73
CA GLY A 24 15.87 3.96 -17.65
C GLY A 24 17.25 3.92 -16.98
N ARG A 25 17.57 4.93 -16.15
CA ARG A 25 18.80 4.92 -15.33
C ARG A 25 18.82 3.79 -14.32
N HIS A 26 17.69 3.51 -13.66
CA HIS A 26 17.58 2.38 -12.75
C HIS A 26 17.82 1.05 -13.49
N ALA A 27 17.26 0.90 -14.69
CA ALA A 27 17.45 -0.30 -15.51
C ALA A 27 18.91 -0.49 -15.93
N VAL A 28 19.52 0.53 -16.53
CA VAL A 28 20.85 0.43 -17.16
C VAL A 28 21.99 0.54 -16.15
N SER A 29 21.95 1.51 -15.24
CA SER A 29 23.08 1.78 -14.34
C SER A 29 23.02 0.98 -13.03
N VAL A 30 21.82 0.72 -12.52
CA VAL A 30 21.62 0.08 -11.20
C VAL A 30 21.37 -1.42 -11.34
N LYS A 31 20.35 -1.80 -12.14
CA LYS A 31 20.04 -3.21 -12.42
C LYS A 31 20.97 -3.82 -13.46
N ARG A 32 21.60 -2.99 -14.29
CA ARG A 32 22.56 -3.40 -15.34
C ARG A 32 21.98 -4.43 -16.30
N LEU A 33 20.72 -4.22 -16.69
CA LEU A 33 20.05 -5.10 -17.63
C LEU A 33 20.75 -5.07 -18.99
N GLY A 34 20.89 -6.24 -19.60
CA GLY A 34 21.46 -6.46 -20.91
C GLY A 34 20.45 -7.07 -21.90
N PRO A 35 20.82 -7.14 -23.19
CA PRO A 35 19.97 -7.72 -24.22
C PRO A 35 19.53 -9.15 -23.91
N GLY A 36 18.26 -9.47 -24.19
CA GLY A 36 17.65 -10.77 -23.97
C GLY A 36 17.06 -11.00 -22.57
N GLU A 37 17.18 -10.03 -21.65
CA GLU A 37 16.54 -10.12 -20.34
C GLU A 37 15.07 -9.67 -20.40
N ASP A 38 14.20 -10.37 -19.68
CA ASP A 38 12.78 -10.03 -19.57
C ASP A 38 12.56 -8.80 -18.68
N VAL A 39 11.58 -7.97 -19.01
CA VAL A 39 11.15 -6.81 -18.22
C VAL A 39 9.63 -6.69 -18.22
N VAL A 40 9.10 -6.09 -17.16
CA VAL A 40 7.70 -5.71 -17.05
C VAL A 40 7.59 -4.19 -16.98
N LEU A 41 6.78 -3.60 -17.84
CA LEU A 41 6.44 -2.17 -17.82
C LEU A 41 5.01 -2.01 -17.34
N THR A 42 4.81 -1.28 -16.24
CA THR A 42 3.48 -1.11 -15.61
C THR A 42 3.16 0.37 -15.36
N ASP A 43 1.87 0.73 -15.39
CA ASP A 43 1.41 2.04 -14.91
C ASP A 43 1.25 2.09 -13.38
N GLY A 44 1.47 0.97 -12.68
CA GLY A 44 1.27 0.84 -11.25
C GLY A 44 -0.20 0.86 -10.81
N ARG A 45 -1.13 0.85 -11.77
CA ARG A 45 -2.59 0.90 -11.59
C ARG A 45 -3.26 -0.39 -12.10
N GLY A 46 -2.47 -1.45 -12.26
CA GLY A 46 -2.94 -2.76 -12.68
C GLY A 46 -2.78 -3.06 -14.15
N ARG A 47 -2.35 -2.12 -15.00
CA ARG A 47 -2.00 -2.45 -16.40
C ARG A 47 -0.51 -2.65 -16.54
N TRP A 48 -0.12 -3.64 -17.34
CA TRP A 48 1.28 -3.88 -17.66
C TRP A 48 1.45 -4.54 -19.02
N VAL A 49 2.69 -4.55 -19.48
CA VAL A 49 3.13 -5.33 -20.63
C VAL A 49 4.47 -5.97 -20.33
N GLU A 50 4.66 -7.17 -20.85
CA GLU A 50 5.93 -7.90 -20.80
C GLU A 50 6.71 -7.61 -22.07
N GLY A 51 8.03 -7.57 -21.97
CA GLY A 51 8.90 -7.39 -23.12
C GLY A 51 10.32 -7.83 -22.82
N VAL A 52 11.17 -7.78 -23.84
CA VAL A 52 12.55 -8.22 -23.78
C VAL A 52 13.48 -7.05 -24.03
N VAL A 53 14.54 -6.92 -23.23
CA VAL A 53 15.56 -5.90 -23.47
C VAL A 53 16.23 -6.15 -24.82
N LYS A 54 16.11 -5.18 -25.72
CA LYS A 54 16.81 -5.16 -27.01
C LYS A 54 18.22 -4.59 -26.87
N ALA A 55 18.33 -3.48 -26.15
CA ALA A 55 19.60 -2.78 -25.94
C ALA A 55 19.57 -1.92 -24.68
N ALA A 56 20.75 -1.76 -24.06
CA ALA A 56 21.01 -0.72 -23.07
C ALA A 56 21.95 0.31 -23.69
N GLU A 57 21.53 1.55 -23.77
CA GLU A 57 22.26 2.63 -24.42
C GLU A 57 22.67 3.70 -23.42
N GLY A 58 23.96 4.02 -23.41
CA GLY A 58 24.51 5.01 -22.48
C GLY A 58 24.33 4.58 -21.01
N LYS A 59 23.72 5.45 -20.20
CA LYS A 59 23.55 5.23 -18.75
C LYS A 59 22.08 5.22 -18.29
N ASP A 60 21.14 5.60 -19.16
CA ASP A 60 19.75 5.86 -18.77
C ASP A 60 18.71 5.59 -19.86
N ARG A 61 19.06 4.88 -20.92
CA ARG A 61 18.15 4.51 -22.01
C ARG A 61 18.12 3.00 -22.20
N LEU A 62 16.96 2.38 -21.96
CA LEU A 62 16.73 0.95 -22.16
C LEU A 62 15.72 0.77 -23.30
N VAL A 63 16.12 0.07 -24.36
CA VAL A 63 15.24 -0.27 -25.48
C VAL A 63 14.63 -1.63 -25.21
N VAL A 64 13.31 -1.72 -25.21
CA VAL A 64 12.52 -2.93 -24.95
C VAL A 64 11.74 -3.27 -26.22
N MET A 65 11.83 -4.52 -26.67
CA MET A 65 11.13 -5.05 -27.84
C MET A 65 10.19 -6.18 -27.45
N ASP A 66 9.50 -6.74 -28.45
CA ASP A 66 8.60 -7.87 -28.29
C ASP A 66 7.54 -7.61 -27.20
N LEU A 67 7.04 -6.37 -27.14
CA LEU A 67 5.98 -6.01 -26.21
C LEU A 67 4.73 -6.79 -26.57
N GLU A 68 4.28 -7.63 -25.64
CA GLU A 68 3.07 -8.41 -25.81
C GLU A 68 1.80 -7.54 -25.76
N SER A 69 0.62 -8.16 -25.79
CA SER A 69 -0.62 -7.43 -25.52
C SER A 69 -0.62 -6.86 -24.10
N VAL A 70 -1.08 -5.63 -23.94
CA VAL A 70 -1.31 -5.04 -22.62
C VAL A 70 -2.26 -5.92 -21.82
N LEU A 71 -1.83 -6.29 -20.61
CA LEU A 71 -2.57 -7.07 -19.65
C LEU A 71 -3.13 -6.14 -18.55
N GLU A 72 -4.18 -6.60 -17.89
CA GLU A 72 -4.84 -5.87 -16.80
C GLU A 72 -5.15 -6.79 -15.62
N GLU A 73 -4.83 -6.31 -14.41
CA GLU A 73 -5.01 -7.03 -13.16
C GLU A 73 -6.41 -6.67 -12.69
N PRO A 74 -7.32 -7.67 -12.56
CA PRO A 74 -8.67 -7.40 -12.14
C PRO A 74 -8.67 -6.72 -10.76
N GLU A 75 -9.59 -5.79 -10.57
CA GLU A 75 -9.81 -5.21 -9.24
C GLU A 75 -10.16 -6.34 -8.24
N PRO A 76 -9.64 -6.28 -7.01
CA PRO A 76 -9.94 -7.30 -6.04
C PRO A 76 -11.40 -7.21 -5.60
N ASP A 77 -12.03 -8.37 -5.38
CA ASP A 77 -13.41 -8.43 -4.89
C ASP A 77 -13.58 -7.69 -3.55
N VAL A 78 -12.60 -7.79 -2.64
CA VAL A 78 -12.65 -7.16 -1.30
C VAL A 78 -11.47 -6.21 -1.11
N ARG A 79 -11.62 -4.90 -1.31
CA ARG A 79 -10.54 -3.91 -1.18
C ARG A 79 -10.16 -3.64 0.28
N ILE A 80 -8.87 -3.70 0.62
CA ILE A 80 -8.34 -3.47 1.96
C ILE A 80 -7.62 -2.12 2.01
N THR A 81 -8.17 -1.22 2.83
CA THR A 81 -7.59 0.09 3.14
C THR A 81 -7.06 0.08 4.57
N VAL A 82 -5.82 0.52 4.77
CA VAL A 82 -5.24 0.69 6.10
C VAL A 82 -5.08 2.17 6.42
N VAL A 83 -5.81 2.63 7.42
CA VAL A 83 -5.64 3.94 8.06
C VAL A 83 -4.52 3.83 9.08
N GLN A 84 -3.38 4.43 8.77
CA GLN A 84 -2.17 4.39 9.58
C GLN A 84 -1.98 5.72 10.31
N ALA A 85 -2.14 5.72 11.64
CA ALA A 85 -1.77 6.88 12.44
C ALA A 85 -0.29 7.23 12.23
N LEU A 86 0.02 8.53 12.14
CA LEU A 86 1.38 9.00 11.86
C LEU A 86 2.34 8.60 12.99
N PRO A 87 3.29 7.67 12.75
CA PRO A 87 4.21 7.22 13.78
C PRO A 87 5.38 8.19 13.93
N LYS A 88 6.23 7.96 14.94
CA LYS A 88 7.47 8.73 15.11
C LYS A 88 8.60 8.17 14.24
N GLY A 89 9.38 9.07 13.62
CA GLY A 89 10.59 8.71 12.89
C GLY A 89 10.32 8.10 11.52
N ASP A 90 11.11 7.10 11.15
CA ASP A 90 11.09 6.35 9.88
C ASP A 90 10.14 5.14 9.87
N ARG A 91 9.43 4.91 10.98
CA ARG A 91 8.48 3.80 11.13
C ARG A 91 7.31 3.87 10.16
N GLY A 92 6.98 5.06 9.67
CA GLY A 92 5.88 5.25 8.74
C GLY A 92 6.20 4.66 7.38
N GLU A 93 7.42 4.89 6.91
CA GLU A 93 7.94 4.32 5.67
C GLU A 93 8.03 2.80 5.76
N VAL A 94 8.53 2.24 6.87
CA VAL A 94 8.54 0.79 7.09
C VAL A 94 7.11 0.19 7.07
N ALA A 95 6.14 0.90 7.67
CA ALA A 95 4.75 0.47 7.61
C ALA A 95 4.23 0.48 6.17
N VAL A 96 4.48 1.55 5.41
CA VAL A 96 4.07 1.67 4.00
C VAL A 96 4.72 0.60 3.13
N GLU A 97 6.03 0.37 3.30
CA GLU A 97 6.80 -0.65 2.59
C GLU A 97 6.19 -2.04 2.82
N THR A 98 6.06 -2.45 4.08
CA THR A 98 5.57 -3.80 4.40
C THR A 98 4.09 -3.99 4.07
N MET A 99 3.25 -2.97 4.22
CA MET A 99 1.85 -3.02 3.76
C MET A 99 1.75 -3.12 2.24
N THR A 100 2.65 -2.45 1.51
CA THR A 100 2.74 -2.57 0.06
C THR A 100 3.13 -3.97 -0.35
N GLU A 101 4.16 -4.55 0.28
CA GLU A 101 4.60 -5.93 0.02
C GLU A 101 3.50 -6.95 0.31
N THR A 102 2.73 -6.71 1.38
CA THR A 102 1.69 -7.64 1.84
C THR A 102 0.47 -7.66 0.92
N GLY A 103 0.22 -6.63 0.11
CA GLY A 103 -0.95 -6.60 -0.77
C GLY A 103 -2.06 -5.66 -0.34
N VAL A 104 -1.78 -4.68 0.55
CA VAL A 104 -2.75 -3.60 0.84
C VAL A 104 -3.04 -2.81 -0.43
N ASP A 105 -4.28 -2.33 -0.58
CA ASP A 105 -4.74 -1.60 -1.79
C ASP A 105 -4.76 -0.08 -1.60
N ALA A 106 -4.89 0.39 -0.35
CA ALA A 106 -4.81 1.81 -0.03
C ALA A 106 -4.27 2.03 1.38
N ILE A 107 -3.48 3.09 1.53
CA ILE A 107 -2.91 3.52 2.81
C ILE A 107 -3.32 4.97 3.05
N VAL A 108 -3.97 5.22 4.19
CA VAL A 108 -4.47 6.53 4.58
C VAL A 108 -3.66 7.02 5.79
N PRO A 109 -2.79 8.03 5.64
CA PRO A 109 -2.13 8.64 6.78
C PRO A 109 -3.18 9.33 7.67
N TRP A 110 -3.12 9.10 8.98
CA TRP A 110 -4.07 9.69 9.93
C TRP A 110 -3.38 10.50 11.02
N GLN A 111 -3.76 11.77 11.14
CA GLN A 111 -3.36 12.63 12.23
C GLN A 111 -4.25 12.38 13.45
N ALA A 112 -3.92 11.35 14.23
CA ALA A 112 -4.58 11.07 15.50
C ALA A 112 -4.24 12.11 16.58
N SER A 113 -5.10 12.24 17.57
CA SER A 113 -4.96 13.16 18.71
C SER A 113 -3.69 12.93 19.53
N ARG A 114 -3.28 11.66 19.66
CA ARG A 114 -2.08 11.22 20.40
C ARG A 114 -0.84 11.05 19.51
N CYS A 115 -0.88 11.47 18.25
CA CYS A 115 0.30 11.53 17.41
C CYS A 115 1.24 12.66 17.87
N ILE A 116 2.48 12.32 18.17
CA ILE A 116 3.54 13.32 18.40
C ILE A 116 3.92 13.99 17.06
N THR A 117 3.99 13.19 16.00
CA THR A 117 4.28 13.67 14.64
C THR A 117 3.11 14.48 14.12
N GLN A 118 3.40 15.68 13.59
CA GLN A 118 2.41 16.52 12.93
C GLN A 118 2.84 16.87 11.51
N TRP A 119 1.99 16.55 10.54
CA TRP A 119 2.21 16.92 9.15
C TRP A 119 1.52 18.26 8.87
N ARG A 120 2.31 19.33 8.75
CA ARG A 120 1.83 20.69 8.46
C ARG A 120 2.63 21.31 7.31
N GLY A 121 1.95 22.05 6.44
CA GLY A 121 2.55 22.77 5.32
C GLY A 121 3.50 21.91 4.48
N ASP A 122 4.59 22.52 4.02
CA ASP A 122 5.60 21.89 3.17
C ASP A 122 6.22 20.64 3.80
N ARG A 123 6.37 20.61 5.13
CA ARG A 123 6.92 19.44 5.82
C ARG A 123 5.99 18.24 5.70
N GLY A 124 4.68 18.46 5.87
CA GLY A 124 3.68 17.43 5.66
C GLY A 124 3.65 16.93 4.21
N ALA A 125 3.71 17.84 3.24
CA ALA A 125 3.76 17.49 1.82
C ALA A 125 4.99 16.64 1.47
N LYS A 126 6.17 16.97 2.01
CA LYS A 126 7.41 16.18 1.82
C LYS A 126 7.30 14.78 2.45
N SER A 127 6.73 14.66 3.64
CA SER A 127 6.53 13.36 4.28
C SER A 127 5.53 12.49 3.51
N LEU A 128 4.44 13.07 3.02
CA LEU A 128 3.47 12.38 2.17
C LEU A 128 4.10 11.92 0.84
N ALA A 129 4.90 12.78 0.20
CA ALA A 129 5.64 12.43 -1.02
C ALA A 129 6.61 11.27 -0.76
N LYS A 130 7.26 11.24 0.41
CA LYS A 130 8.12 10.13 0.81
C LYS A 130 7.34 8.82 0.96
N TRP A 131 6.17 8.82 1.60
CA TRP A 131 5.32 7.63 1.67
C TRP A 131 4.87 7.14 0.30
N ARG A 132 4.46 8.04 -0.60
CA ARG A 132 4.14 7.69 -2.00
C ARG A 132 5.33 7.08 -2.74
N SER A 133 6.52 7.65 -2.54
CA SER A 133 7.76 7.13 -3.10
C SER A 133 8.07 5.74 -2.55
N THR A 134 7.91 5.51 -1.25
CA THR A 134 8.09 4.19 -0.62
C THR A 134 7.13 3.17 -1.20
N ALA A 135 5.83 3.47 -1.30
CA ALA A 135 4.85 2.56 -1.91
C ALA A 135 5.20 2.21 -3.36
N ARG A 136 5.62 3.19 -4.17
CA ARG A 136 6.05 2.94 -5.56
C ARG A 136 7.27 2.03 -5.64
N GLU A 137 8.31 2.29 -4.84
CA GLU A 137 9.55 1.50 -4.88
C GLU A 137 9.34 0.10 -4.31
N SER A 138 8.60 -0.05 -3.21
CA SER A 138 8.22 -1.36 -2.66
C SER A 138 7.39 -2.14 -3.67
N GLY A 139 6.41 -1.53 -4.33
CA GLY A 139 5.63 -2.17 -5.39
C GLY A 139 6.49 -2.76 -6.51
N LYS A 140 7.51 -2.02 -6.96
CA LYS A 140 8.50 -2.49 -7.97
C LYS A 140 9.33 -3.67 -7.47
N GLN A 141 9.80 -3.63 -6.21
CA GLN A 141 10.57 -4.74 -5.64
C GLN A 141 9.71 -5.99 -5.41
N SER A 142 8.45 -5.80 -5.01
CA SER A 142 7.46 -6.87 -4.81
C SER A 142 6.86 -7.41 -6.10
N ARG A 143 7.28 -6.90 -7.27
CA ARG A 143 6.76 -7.29 -8.59
C ARG A 143 5.24 -7.08 -8.76
N ARG A 144 4.67 -6.11 -8.03
CA ARG A 144 3.27 -5.74 -8.19
C ARG A 144 3.07 -4.92 -9.46
N VAL A 145 1.91 -5.05 -10.09
CA VAL A 145 1.46 -4.21 -11.21
C VAL A 145 0.41 -3.18 -10.78
N ARG A 146 -0.21 -3.40 -9.61
CA ARG A 146 -1.05 -2.44 -8.90
C ARG A 146 -0.43 -2.10 -7.55
N PHE A 147 -0.10 -0.84 -7.34
CA PHE A 147 0.45 -0.34 -6.08
C PHE A 147 -0.65 0.21 -5.18
N PRO A 148 -0.47 0.22 -3.84
CA PRO A 148 -1.42 0.87 -2.97
C PRO A 148 -1.47 2.37 -3.22
N GLU A 149 -2.69 2.91 -3.25
CA GLU A 149 -2.88 4.35 -3.24
C GLU A 149 -2.50 4.92 -1.86
N VAL A 150 -1.62 5.93 -1.81
CA VAL A 150 -1.35 6.67 -0.57
C VAL A 150 -2.10 8.00 -0.60
N ALA A 151 -3.19 8.05 0.18
CA ALA A 151 -4.10 9.19 0.27
C ALA A 151 -3.46 10.40 0.98
N GLY A 152 -4.14 11.55 0.92
CA GLY A 152 -3.79 12.69 1.75
C GLY A 152 -4.00 12.41 3.24
N VAL A 153 -3.25 13.10 4.11
CA VAL A 153 -3.43 12.95 5.56
C VAL A 153 -4.85 13.34 5.98
N MET A 154 -5.49 12.46 6.74
CA MET A 154 -6.85 12.65 7.23
C MET A 154 -6.87 13.04 8.71
N SER A 155 -7.88 13.82 9.08
CA SER A 155 -8.30 14.02 10.47
C SER A 155 -9.19 12.87 10.95
N THR A 156 -9.39 12.73 12.26
CA THR A 156 -10.32 11.74 12.84
C THR A 156 -11.73 11.84 12.25
N LYS A 157 -12.23 13.05 11.99
CA LYS A 157 -13.54 13.25 11.36
C LYS A 157 -13.60 12.67 9.95
N GLN A 158 -12.55 12.84 9.16
CA GLN A 158 -12.46 12.29 7.80
C GLN A 158 -12.31 10.77 7.82
N VAL A 159 -11.53 10.23 8.77
CA VAL A 159 -11.43 8.78 8.99
C VAL A 159 -12.78 8.19 9.38
N ALA A 160 -13.54 8.82 10.29
CA ALA A 160 -14.89 8.38 10.63
C ALA A 160 -15.82 8.36 9.41
N ALA A 161 -15.75 9.38 8.54
CA ALA A 161 -16.53 9.40 7.30
C ALA A 161 -16.13 8.29 6.31
N LEU A 162 -14.85 7.92 6.27
CA LEU A 162 -14.35 6.77 5.48
C LEU A 162 -14.87 5.45 6.05
N LEU A 163 -14.82 5.27 7.38
CA LEU A 163 -15.30 4.06 8.06
C LEU A 163 -16.79 3.84 7.84
N ALA A 164 -17.60 4.90 7.86
CA ALA A 164 -19.04 4.83 7.66
C ALA A 164 -19.46 4.37 6.24
N GLN A 165 -18.53 4.35 5.28
CA GLN A 165 -18.76 3.88 3.92
C GLN A 165 -18.23 2.47 3.68
N ALA A 166 -17.50 1.89 4.65
CA ALA A 166 -16.90 0.57 4.51
C ALA A 166 -17.93 -0.54 4.80
N ASP A 167 -17.82 -1.64 4.07
CA ASP A 167 -18.62 -2.84 4.35
C ASP A 167 -18.17 -3.53 5.65
N LEU A 168 -16.88 -3.40 5.99
CA LEU A 168 -16.33 -3.75 7.29
C LEU A 168 -15.35 -2.69 7.78
N ALA A 169 -15.65 -2.07 8.91
CA ALA A 169 -14.81 -1.09 9.58
C ALA A 169 -14.20 -1.69 10.86
N VAL A 170 -12.87 -1.68 10.95
CA VAL A 170 -12.10 -2.32 12.02
C VAL A 170 -11.20 -1.29 12.68
N VAL A 171 -11.20 -1.26 14.01
CA VAL A 171 -10.17 -0.56 14.79
C VAL A 171 -9.33 -1.58 15.51
N LEU A 172 -8.02 -1.62 15.23
CA LEU A 172 -7.11 -2.46 15.99
C LEU A 172 -6.90 -1.84 17.37
N HIS A 173 -7.30 -2.57 18.41
CA HIS A 173 -7.19 -2.10 19.77
C HIS A 173 -6.69 -3.20 20.71
N GLU A 174 -5.72 -2.83 21.54
CA GLU A 174 -4.94 -3.70 22.41
C GLU A 174 -5.46 -3.78 23.84
N ASP A 175 -6.37 -2.87 24.23
CA ASP A 175 -6.90 -2.80 25.58
C ASP A 175 -7.76 -4.04 25.89
N ARG A 176 -7.47 -4.68 27.02
CA ARG A 176 -8.19 -5.86 27.51
C ARG A 176 -9.53 -5.50 28.11
N ASP A 177 -9.67 -4.27 28.59
CA ASP A 177 -10.89 -3.78 29.23
C ASP A 177 -11.90 -3.29 28.19
N THR A 178 -11.46 -3.08 26.94
CA THR A 178 -12.36 -2.85 25.80
C THR A 178 -12.76 -4.20 25.19
N PRO A 179 -14.08 -4.54 25.16
CA PRO A 179 -14.55 -5.74 24.49
C PRO A 179 -14.10 -5.73 23.02
N SER A 180 -13.28 -6.70 22.63
CA SER A 180 -12.75 -6.86 21.27
C SER A 180 -12.85 -8.30 20.81
N GLU A 181 -13.05 -8.48 19.51
CA GLU A 181 -13.04 -9.79 18.87
C GLU A 181 -11.68 -10.10 18.24
N ALA A 182 -11.40 -11.38 17.96
CA ALA A 182 -10.19 -11.73 17.23
C ALA A 182 -10.35 -11.32 15.76
N LEU A 183 -9.38 -10.62 15.16
CA LEU A 183 -9.50 -10.21 13.75
C LEU A 183 -9.72 -11.41 12.80
N ALA A 184 -9.17 -12.56 13.16
CA ALA A 184 -9.35 -13.81 12.42
C ALA A 184 -10.83 -14.27 12.32
N THR A 185 -11.74 -13.77 13.16
CA THR A 185 -13.17 -14.08 13.14
C THR A 185 -14.02 -12.97 12.53
N ALA A 186 -13.42 -11.87 12.07
CA ALA A 186 -14.17 -10.74 11.51
C ALA A 186 -15.05 -11.20 10.33
N PRO A 187 -16.29 -10.71 10.22
CA PRO A 187 -17.21 -11.10 9.14
C PRO A 187 -16.81 -10.39 7.84
N LEU A 188 -15.88 -10.97 7.10
CA LEU A 188 -15.42 -10.41 5.84
C LEU A 188 -16.56 -10.46 4.81
N PRO A 189 -16.76 -9.37 4.02
CA PRO A 189 -17.71 -9.39 2.92
C PRO A 189 -17.16 -10.27 1.78
N GLU A 190 -18.06 -10.79 0.94
CA GLU A 190 -17.66 -11.49 -0.29
C GLU A 190 -17.13 -10.51 -1.36
N LYS A 191 -17.70 -9.30 -1.40
CA LYS A 191 -17.28 -8.18 -2.25
C LYS A 191 -17.44 -6.87 -1.51
N GLY A 192 -16.61 -5.87 -1.81
CA GLY A 192 -16.70 -4.53 -1.24
C GLY A 192 -15.39 -4.07 -0.61
N SER A 193 -15.47 -3.47 0.57
CA SER A 193 -14.36 -2.73 1.18
C SER A 193 -14.20 -3.00 2.68
N VAL A 194 -12.95 -3.15 3.09
CA VAL A 194 -12.54 -3.26 4.50
C VAL A 194 -11.62 -2.11 4.82
N VAL A 195 -11.91 -1.38 5.90
CA VAL A 195 -11.07 -0.30 6.41
C VAL A 195 -10.53 -0.67 7.79
N LEU A 196 -9.21 -0.77 7.90
CA LEU A 196 -8.48 -1.10 9.12
C LEU A 196 -7.85 0.16 9.71
N VAL A 197 -8.09 0.47 10.98
CA VAL A 197 -7.44 1.58 11.69
C VAL A 197 -6.34 1.06 12.60
N VAL A 198 -5.14 1.62 12.42
CA VAL A 198 -3.95 1.40 13.26
C VAL A 198 -3.64 2.67 14.02
N GLY A 199 -3.71 2.61 15.36
CA GLY A 199 -3.45 3.74 16.24
C GLY A 199 -1.96 4.14 16.34
N PRO A 200 -1.68 5.33 16.91
CA PRO A 200 -0.31 5.79 17.17
C PRO A 200 0.29 5.04 18.37
N GLU A 201 1.57 5.30 18.68
CA GLU A 201 2.21 4.72 19.88
C GLU A 201 1.51 5.08 21.20
N GLY A 202 0.76 6.18 21.25
CA GLY A 202 -0.05 6.58 22.41
C GLY A 202 -1.43 5.92 22.49
N GLY A 203 -1.75 5.00 21.59
CA GLY A 203 -3.06 4.39 21.45
C GLY A 203 -4.10 5.33 20.83
N VAL A 204 -5.26 4.78 20.49
CA VAL A 204 -6.44 5.54 20.05
C VAL A 204 -7.12 6.14 21.28
N SER A 205 -7.53 7.42 21.24
CA SER A 205 -8.19 8.04 22.39
C SER A 205 -9.63 7.52 22.57
N PRO A 206 -10.22 7.61 23.79
CA PRO A 206 -11.62 7.26 24.00
C PRO A 206 -12.60 8.03 23.09
N GLU A 207 -12.32 9.30 22.82
CA GLU A 207 -13.13 10.14 21.93
C GLU A 207 -13.04 9.67 20.47
N GLU A 208 -11.84 9.25 20.03
CA GLU A 208 -11.63 8.69 18.70
C GLU A 208 -12.30 7.33 18.55
N LEU A 209 -12.20 6.46 19.56
CA LEU A 209 -12.91 5.18 19.61
C LEU A 209 -14.42 5.39 19.54
N ALA A 210 -14.97 6.33 20.31
CA ALA A 210 -16.39 6.64 20.27
C ALA A 210 -16.84 7.19 18.90
N ALA A 211 -16.03 8.04 18.26
CA ALA A 211 -16.31 8.54 16.92
C ALA A 211 -16.29 7.43 15.87
N PHE A 212 -15.33 6.50 15.95
CA PHE A 212 -15.24 5.36 15.03
C PHE A 212 -16.36 4.35 15.27
N ALA A 213 -16.72 4.07 16.52
CA ALA A 213 -17.88 3.24 16.86
C ALA A 213 -19.19 3.83 16.32
N SER A 214 -19.37 5.15 16.43
CA SER A 214 -20.52 5.85 15.86
C SER A 214 -20.56 5.79 14.32
N ALA A 215 -19.41 5.57 13.68
CA ALA A 215 -19.28 5.35 12.24
C ALA A 215 -19.37 3.87 11.84
N GLY A 216 -19.73 2.97 12.76
CA GLY A 216 -19.90 1.54 12.48
C GLY A 216 -18.62 0.71 12.61
N ALA A 217 -17.50 1.28 13.09
CA ALA A 217 -16.27 0.54 13.30
C ALA A 217 -16.30 -0.27 14.60
N ALA A 218 -15.85 -1.52 14.55
CA ALA A 218 -15.74 -2.38 15.72
C ALA A 218 -14.28 -2.61 16.15
N PRO A 219 -14.01 -2.74 17.46
CA PRO A 219 -12.68 -3.04 17.96
C PRO A 219 -12.30 -4.52 17.74
N TYR A 220 -11.13 -4.75 17.17
CA TYR A 220 -10.55 -6.08 16.99
C TYR A 220 -9.12 -6.14 17.54
N ARG A 221 -8.70 -7.35 17.93
CA ARG A 221 -7.34 -7.63 18.41
C ARG A 221 -6.60 -8.64 17.54
N LEU A 222 -5.28 -8.51 17.53
CA LEU A 222 -4.34 -9.45 16.91
C LEU A 222 -3.61 -10.26 17.99
N GLY A 223 -4.24 -11.35 18.41
CA GLY A 223 -3.69 -12.21 19.46
C GLY A 223 -3.61 -11.49 20.81
N ARG A 224 -2.65 -11.91 21.65
CA ARG A 224 -2.45 -11.38 23.02
C ARG A 224 -1.32 -10.35 23.12
N SER A 225 -0.44 -10.31 22.13
CA SER A 225 0.73 -9.43 22.10
C SER A 225 0.36 -8.06 21.57
N VAL A 226 0.92 -7.00 22.16
CA VAL A 226 0.80 -5.66 21.61
C VAL A 226 1.73 -5.55 20.40
N LEU A 227 1.15 -5.38 19.21
CA LEU A 227 1.91 -5.12 18.01
C LEU A 227 2.28 -3.64 17.92
N ARG A 228 3.45 -3.36 17.36
CA ARG A 228 3.91 -2.00 17.12
C ARG A 228 3.10 -1.39 15.98
N THR A 229 2.88 -0.08 16.03
CA THR A 229 2.16 0.68 14.99
C THR A 229 2.68 0.39 13.58
N SER A 230 4.00 0.21 13.40
CA SER A 230 4.63 -0.10 12.11
C SER A 230 4.39 -1.52 11.58
N THR A 231 3.89 -2.44 12.42
CA THR A 231 3.74 -3.86 12.09
C THR A 231 2.28 -4.30 12.16
N ALA A 232 1.46 -3.62 12.95
CA ALA A 232 0.06 -3.97 13.17
C ALA A 232 -0.76 -3.96 11.87
N GLY A 233 -0.58 -2.94 11.01
CA GLY A 233 -1.27 -2.85 9.72
C GLY A 233 -0.93 -4.03 8.80
N THR A 234 0.36 -4.34 8.66
CA THR A 234 0.88 -5.47 7.88
C THR A 234 0.34 -6.81 8.38
N ALA A 235 0.41 -7.05 9.69
CA ALA A 235 -0.10 -8.29 10.29
C ALA A 235 -1.63 -8.43 10.14
N ALA A 236 -2.37 -7.34 10.32
CA ALA A 236 -3.82 -7.33 10.12
C ALA A 236 -4.18 -7.64 8.67
N ALA A 237 -3.53 -6.95 7.71
CA ALA A 237 -3.74 -7.16 6.30
C ALA A 237 -3.48 -8.62 5.90
N ALA A 238 -2.39 -9.22 6.37
CA ALA A 238 -2.08 -10.64 6.10
C ALA A 238 -3.18 -11.60 6.59
N VAL A 239 -3.71 -11.38 7.80
CA VAL A 239 -4.82 -12.19 8.35
C VAL A 239 -6.08 -12.08 7.51
N LEU A 240 -6.41 -10.87 7.05
CA LEU A 240 -7.59 -10.66 6.21
C LEU A 240 -7.38 -11.22 4.80
N LEU A 241 -6.24 -10.95 4.17
CA LEU A 241 -5.92 -11.40 2.81
C LEU A 241 -6.01 -12.92 2.69
N ALA A 242 -5.47 -13.65 3.67
CA ALA A 242 -5.57 -15.11 3.75
C ALA A 242 -7.03 -15.62 3.76
N ARG A 243 -7.98 -14.78 4.18
CA ARG A 243 -9.42 -15.12 4.24
C ARG A 243 -10.23 -14.54 3.07
N THR A 244 -9.65 -13.66 2.26
CA THR A 244 -10.29 -13.11 1.03
C THR A 244 -10.08 -13.99 -0.20
N GLY A 245 -9.26 -15.04 -0.10
CA GLY A 245 -8.87 -15.88 -1.25
C GLY A 245 -7.75 -15.29 -2.11
N ARG A 246 -7.29 -14.06 -1.87
CA ARG A 246 -6.15 -13.48 -2.62
C ARG A 246 -4.82 -14.21 -2.41
N TRP A 247 -4.70 -14.98 -1.33
CA TRP A 247 -3.50 -15.76 -0.99
C TRP A 247 -3.74 -17.27 -1.05
N SER A 248 -4.90 -17.72 -1.56
CA SER A 248 -5.26 -19.14 -1.70
C SER A 248 -5.00 -19.68 -3.09
#